data_AF-A0A494TJE0-F1
#
_entry.id   AF-A0A494TJE0-F1
#
_cell.length_a   1.000
_cell.length_b   1.000
_cell.length_c   1.000
_cell.angle_alpha   90.00
_cell.angle_beta   90.00
_cell.angle_gamma   90.00
#
_symmetry.space_group_name_H-M   'P 1'
#
loop_
_entity.id
_entity.type
_entity.pdbx_description
1 polymer ?
#
loop_
_entity_poly.entity_id
_entity_poly.type
_entity_poly.pdbx_seq_one_letter_code
_entity_poly.pdbx_strand_id
1 'polypeptide(L)'
;MQVPVEAYGLHPGIVYRPETGEKVQPGSPQIDDDILSSLPYPEAKRLARFFLLDKRISQLATGKQAWLKVQREGKIHAIYTTNGANTGRATHSKPNISGVPRVSSEFGRECRALFYAPAGWKQLGADQSGLELRCLASDMSVFDGGAYALIVTTGDVHTLNMEAAGLSTRDQAKTSSMHFYTEPETRRSERLPRVLKPSVGSSKPPS
;
A
#
# COMPACT_ATOMS: atom_id res chain seq x y z
N MET A 1 22.01 6.89 26.32
CA MET A 1 22.48 5.67 27.02
C MET A 1 22.14 4.49 26.13
N GLN A 2 23.07 4.07 25.27
CA GLN A 2 22.90 2.88 24.42
C GLN A 2 23.10 1.66 25.29
N VAL A 3 22.09 0.80 25.38
CA VAL A 3 22.23 -0.50 26.04
C VAL A 3 22.86 -1.45 25.01
N PRO A 4 24.02 -2.06 25.29
CA PRO A 4 24.71 -2.90 24.32
C PRO A 4 23.91 -4.18 23.97
N VAL A 5 23.96 -4.57 22.69
CA VAL A 5 23.19 -5.68 22.10
C VAL A 5 23.62 -7.05 22.66
N GLU A 6 24.79 -7.13 23.32
CA GLU A 6 25.32 -8.37 23.88
C GLU A 6 24.47 -8.93 25.03
N ALA A 7 23.61 -8.13 25.67
CA ALA A 7 22.76 -8.56 26.78
C ALA A 7 21.71 -9.64 26.42
N TYR A 8 21.46 -9.87 25.12
CA TYR A 8 20.47 -10.83 24.62
C TYR A 8 21.09 -12.08 23.97
N GLY A 9 22.40 -12.32 24.12
CA GLY A 9 23.03 -13.55 23.62
C GLY A 9 23.11 -13.66 22.08
N LEU A 10 22.97 -12.55 21.37
CA LEU A 10 23.07 -12.51 19.91
C LEU A 10 24.53 -12.20 19.52
N HIS A 11 25.22 -13.18 18.91
CA HIS A 11 26.55 -12.96 18.35
C HIS A 11 26.53 -11.86 17.27
N PRO A 12 27.47 -10.91 17.29
CA PRO A 12 27.52 -9.87 16.27
C PRO A 12 28.03 -10.46 14.95
N GLY A 13 27.18 -10.46 13.93
CA GLY A 13 27.67 -10.45 12.55
C GLY A 13 26.98 -11.35 11.53
N ILE A 14 26.20 -12.36 11.92
CA ILE A 14 25.45 -13.19 10.97
C ILE A 14 24.16 -13.66 11.63
N VAL A 15 23.01 -13.21 11.10
CA VAL A 15 21.70 -13.76 11.49
C VAL A 15 21.32 -14.80 10.45
N TYR A 16 20.88 -15.96 10.93
CA TYR A 16 20.38 -17.05 10.10
C TYR A 16 18.86 -16.95 10.04
N ARG A 17 18.29 -17.07 8.82
CA ARG A 17 16.84 -17.21 8.66
C ARG A 17 16.44 -18.60 9.21
N PRO A 18 15.62 -18.70 10.29
CA PRO A 18 15.36 -19.98 10.96
C PRO A 18 14.76 -21.06 10.04
N GLU A 19 13.99 -20.63 9.03
CA GLU A 19 13.31 -21.50 8.08
C GLU A 19 14.18 -22.01 6.91
N THR A 20 15.27 -21.34 6.55
CA THR A 20 16.10 -21.71 5.38
C THR A 20 17.59 -21.91 5.67
N GLY A 21 18.07 -21.47 6.83
CA GLY A 21 19.51 -21.52 7.17
C GLY A 21 20.38 -20.56 6.35
N GLU A 22 19.78 -19.64 5.59
CA GLU A 22 20.52 -18.68 4.77
C GLU A 22 21.17 -17.58 5.63
N LYS A 23 22.41 -17.22 5.27
CA LYS A 23 23.18 -16.14 5.89
C LYS A 23 22.63 -14.78 5.43
N VAL A 24 22.17 -13.95 6.36
CA VAL A 24 21.72 -12.59 6.07
C VAL A 24 22.77 -11.59 6.58
N GLN A 25 23.12 -10.58 5.77
CA GLN A 25 23.98 -9.47 6.23
C GLN A 25 23.29 -8.71 7.36
N PRO A 26 24.00 -8.26 8.42
CA PRO A 26 23.41 -7.48 9.51
C PRO A 26 22.98 -6.10 9.00
N GLY A 27 21.76 -6.01 8.46
CA GLY A 27 21.01 -4.77 8.48
C GLY A 27 20.51 -4.52 9.90
N SER A 28 20.37 -3.25 10.29
CA SER A 28 19.55 -2.95 11.45
C SER A 28 18.18 -3.62 11.27
N PRO A 29 17.62 -4.28 12.30
CA PRO A 29 16.33 -4.93 12.19
C PRO A 29 15.32 -3.92 11.64
N GLN A 30 14.61 -4.30 10.58
CA GLN A 30 13.57 -3.44 10.01
C GLN A 30 12.41 -3.38 10.99
N ILE A 31 11.97 -2.16 11.30
CA ILE A 31 10.82 -1.90 12.16
C ILE A 31 9.79 -1.20 11.28
N ASP A 32 8.92 -1.99 10.67
CA ASP A 32 7.80 -1.51 9.87
C ASP A 32 6.46 -2.03 10.42
N ASP A 33 5.36 -1.50 9.89
CA ASP A 33 4.00 -1.83 10.35
C ASP A 33 3.69 -3.34 10.21
N ASP A 34 4.20 -3.99 9.16
CA ASP A 34 3.93 -5.41 8.88
C ASP A 34 4.64 -6.31 9.91
N ILE A 35 5.92 -6.01 10.18
CA ILE A 35 6.73 -6.71 11.19
C ILE A 35 6.10 -6.50 12.56
N LEU A 36 5.83 -5.26 12.96
CA LEU A 36 5.25 -4.96 14.27
C LEU A 36 3.88 -5.61 14.48
N SER A 37 3.06 -5.72 13.43
CA SER A 37 1.76 -6.37 13.50
C SER A 37 1.85 -7.90 13.62
N SER A 38 2.91 -8.51 13.08
CA SER A 38 3.14 -9.95 13.15
C SER A 38 3.68 -10.43 14.50
N LEU A 39 4.27 -9.52 15.29
CA LEU A 39 4.86 -9.86 16.58
C LEU A 39 3.77 -10.14 17.64
N PRO A 40 3.96 -11.14 18.51
CA PRO A 40 2.98 -11.51 19.52
C PRO A 40 2.87 -10.51 20.68
N TYR A 41 3.80 -9.56 20.77
CA TYR A 41 3.94 -8.64 21.89
C TYR A 41 2.90 -7.50 21.85
N PRO A 42 2.13 -7.25 22.93
CA PRO A 42 1.21 -6.12 23.00
C PRO A 42 1.86 -4.75 22.77
N GLU A 43 3.12 -4.59 23.19
CA GLU A 43 3.92 -3.38 23.02
C GLU A 43 4.19 -3.10 21.54
N ALA A 44 4.39 -4.13 20.72
CA ALA A 44 4.61 -3.99 19.28
C ALA A 44 3.37 -3.39 18.59
N LYS A 45 2.16 -3.81 18.99
CA LYS A 45 0.90 -3.24 18.50
C LYS A 45 0.72 -1.78 18.91
N ARG A 46 1.12 -1.42 20.14
CA ARG A 46 1.10 -0.02 20.61
C ARG A 46 2.08 0.85 19.81
N LEU A 47 3.27 0.32 19.52
CA LEU A 47 4.28 1.00 18.73
C LEU A 47 3.82 1.21 17.27
N ALA A 48 3.22 0.19 16.65
CA ALA A 48 2.65 0.32 15.30
C ALA A 48 1.58 1.41 15.24
N ARG A 49 0.69 1.44 16.24
CA ARG A 49 -0.32 2.50 16.34
C ARG A 49 0.32 3.88 16.55
N PHE A 50 1.35 3.97 17.39
CA PHE A 50 2.09 5.22 17.58
C PHE A 50 2.70 5.72 16.26
N PHE A 51 3.33 4.85 15.46
CA PHE A 51 3.86 5.22 14.14
C PHE A 51 2.77 5.65 13.15
N LEU A 52 1.61 4.98 13.17
CA LEU A 52 0.46 5.42 12.37
C LEU A 52 0.05 6.85 12.75
N LEU A 53 -0.11 7.13 14.05
CA LEU A 53 -0.50 8.44 14.56
C LEU A 53 0.55 9.51 14.21
N ASP A 54 1.83 9.23 14.44
CA ASP A 54 2.92 10.15 14.10
C ASP A 54 2.93 10.45 12.60
N LYS A 55 2.73 9.44 11.74
CA LYS A 55 2.62 9.63 10.29
C LYS A 55 1.44 10.54 9.91
N ARG A 56 0.28 10.41 10.57
CA ARG A 56 -0.88 11.29 10.35
C ARG A 56 -0.59 12.72 10.79
N ILE A 57 -0.04 12.88 12.00
CA ILE A 57 0.32 14.19 12.56
C ILE A 57 1.40 14.87 11.74
N SER A 58 2.37 14.11 11.23
CA SER A 58 3.41 14.59 10.33
C SER A 58 2.85 15.09 9.01
N GLN A 59 1.91 14.36 8.42
CA GLN A 59 1.24 14.78 7.19
C GLN A 59 0.37 16.03 7.40
N LEU A 60 -0.30 16.13 8.55
CA LEU A 60 -1.22 17.23 8.85
C LEU A 60 -0.50 18.51 9.31
N ALA A 61 0.45 18.38 10.25
CA ALA A 61 0.97 19.50 11.04
C ALA A 61 2.50 19.54 11.19
N THR A 62 3.16 18.44 11.58
CA THR A 62 4.56 18.53 12.05
C THR A 62 5.58 18.41 10.93
N GLY A 63 5.27 17.71 9.84
CA GLY A 63 6.16 17.52 8.70
C GLY A 63 6.54 18.83 7.99
N LYS A 64 7.64 18.80 7.22
CA LYS A 64 8.14 19.98 6.47
C LYS A 64 7.15 20.47 5.42
N GLN A 65 6.38 19.55 4.83
CA GLN A 65 5.35 19.82 3.83
C GLN A 65 3.96 19.48 4.37
N ALA A 66 3.78 19.62 5.69
CA ALA A 66 2.50 19.38 6.34
C ALA A 66 1.41 20.31 5.78
N TRP A 67 0.19 19.80 5.64
CA TRP A 67 -0.92 20.53 5.02
C TRP A 67 -1.19 21.89 5.67
N LEU A 68 -1.18 21.97 7.01
CA LEU A 68 -1.38 23.23 7.73
C LEU A 68 -0.29 24.28 7.48
N LYS A 69 0.92 23.86 7.09
CA LYS A 69 2.04 24.78 6.82
C LYS A 69 2.06 25.30 5.39
N VAL A 70 1.55 24.50 4.45
CA VAL A 70 1.64 24.79 3.00
C VAL A 70 0.35 25.35 2.43
N GLN A 71 -0.74 25.26 3.19
CA GLN A 71 -2.01 25.88 2.84
C GLN A 71 -1.88 27.41 2.80
N ARG A 72 -2.46 28.05 1.79
CA ARG A 72 -2.58 29.51 1.62
C ARG A 72 -4.03 29.83 1.24
N GLU A 73 -4.67 30.79 1.92
CA GLU A 73 -6.04 31.26 1.61
C GLU A 73 -7.11 30.15 1.44
N GLY A 74 -7.21 29.24 2.41
CA GLY A 74 -8.08 28.06 2.35
C GLY A 74 -7.68 26.95 1.36
N LYS A 75 -6.57 27.08 0.60
CA LYS A 75 -6.20 26.15 -0.48
C LYS A 75 -4.79 25.61 -0.36
N ILE A 76 -4.55 24.42 -0.93
CA ILE A 76 -3.23 23.80 -1.04
C ILE A 76 -2.82 23.78 -2.51
N HIS A 77 -1.66 24.35 -2.83
CA HIS A 77 -1.14 24.45 -4.19
C HIS A 77 0.03 23.49 -4.40
N ALA A 78 -0.27 22.24 -4.72
CA ALA A 78 0.75 21.23 -5.01
C ALA A 78 1.43 21.47 -6.38
N ILE A 79 2.68 21.06 -6.50
CA ILE A 79 3.43 21.05 -7.76
C ILE A 79 3.17 19.72 -8.47
N TYR A 80 2.80 19.82 -9.75
CA TYR A 80 2.61 18.70 -10.66
C TYR A 80 3.75 18.65 -11.66
N THR A 81 4.54 17.58 -11.62
CA THR A 81 5.51 17.29 -12.68
C THR A 81 4.84 16.29 -13.62
N THR A 82 4.42 16.74 -14.79
CA THR A 82 3.58 15.97 -15.74
C THR A 82 4.21 14.66 -16.20
N ASN A 83 5.54 14.61 -16.35
CA ASN A 83 6.29 13.42 -16.73
C ASN A 83 7.40 13.12 -15.72
N GLY A 84 7.02 12.89 -14.46
CA GLY A 84 7.95 12.81 -13.35
C GLY A 84 8.43 11.40 -13.00
N ALA A 85 7.70 10.36 -13.40
CA ALA A 85 8.08 8.97 -13.20
C ALA A 85 8.59 8.36 -14.50
N ASN A 86 9.47 7.35 -14.40
CA ASN A 86 10.04 6.66 -15.56
C ASN A 86 8.98 6.04 -16.50
N THR A 87 7.78 5.77 -15.99
CA THR A 87 6.65 5.19 -16.74
C THR A 87 5.80 6.22 -17.48
N GLY A 88 6.15 7.52 -17.42
CA GLY A 88 5.31 8.58 -18.00
C GLY A 88 4.32 9.20 -17.02
N ARG A 89 4.18 8.66 -15.80
CA ARG A 89 3.20 9.16 -14.81
C ARG A 89 3.61 10.51 -14.24
N ALA A 90 2.61 11.35 -13.96
CA ALA A 90 2.82 12.59 -13.23
C ALA A 90 3.24 12.31 -11.77
N THR A 91 4.09 13.17 -11.22
CA THR A 91 4.46 13.15 -9.80
C THR A 91 4.00 14.43 -9.11
N HIS A 92 3.72 14.32 -7.81
CA HIS A 92 3.19 15.40 -6.98
C HIS A 92 4.17 15.74 -5.87
N SER A 93 4.41 17.03 -5.64
CA SER A 93 5.29 17.47 -4.56
C SER A 93 4.86 18.81 -3.96
N LYS A 94 5.35 19.10 -2.75
CA LYS A 94 5.15 20.36 -2.02
C LYS A 94 3.68 20.83 -1.89
N PRO A 95 2.76 20.03 -1.32
CA PRO A 95 2.93 18.67 -0.77
C PRO A 95 2.58 17.58 -1.79
N ASN A 96 2.91 16.32 -1.48
CA ASN A 96 2.41 15.19 -2.27
C ASN A 96 0.93 14.93 -1.95
N ILE A 97 0.04 15.39 -2.85
CA ILE A 97 -1.42 15.24 -2.72
C ILE A 97 -1.95 13.88 -3.20
N SER A 98 -1.17 13.08 -3.95
CA SER A 98 -1.60 11.71 -4.28
C SER A 98 -1.50 10.77 -3.09
N GLY A 99 -0.77 11.16 -2.04
CA GLY A 99 -0.57 10.40 -0.81
C GLY A 99 -1.61 10.63 0.30
N VAL A 100 -2.80 11.19 0.01
CA VAL A 100 -3.86 11.35 1.02
C VAL A 100 -4.38 9.96 1.46
N PRO A 101 -4.44 9.65 2.77
CA PRO A 101 -4.81 8.33 3.27
C PRO A 101 -6.14 7.82 2.69
N ARG A 102 -6.23 6.50 2.48
CA ARG A 102 -7.45 5.84 1.99
C ARG A 102 -8.56 5.94 3.04
N VAL A 103 -9.82 6.02 2.63
CA VAL A 103 -10.98 6.16 3.53
C VAL A 103 -11.04 5.02 4.57
N SER A 104 -10.63 3.81 4.20
CA SER A 104 -10.61 2.64 5.08
C SER A 104 -9.47 2.63 6.11
N SER A 105 -8.47 3.50 5.97
CA SER A 105 -7.39 3.61 6.94
C SER A 105 -7.82 4.42 8.17
N GLU A 106 -7.24 4.17 9.34
CA GLU A 106 -7.47 4.98 10.55
C GLU A 106 -7.20 6.47 10.22
N PHE A 107 -8.17 7.34 10.57
CA PHE A 107 -8.27 8.77 10.24
C PHE A 107 -8.39 9.15 8.76
N GLY A 108 -8.58 8.17 7.87
CA GLY A 108 -8.58 8.40 6.44
C GLY A 108 -9.77 9.21 5.93
N ARG A 109 -10.96 9.02 6.53
CA ARG A 109 -12.17 9.75 6.19
C ARG A 109 -12.04 11.23 6.57
N GLU A 110 -11.51 11.50 7.76
CA GLU A 110 -11.25 12.81 8.32
C GLU A 110 -10.21 13.55 7.47
N CYS A 111 -9.09 12.88 7.13
CA CYS A 111 -8.09 13.44 6.24
C CYS A 111 -8.67 13.84 4.87
N ARG A 112 -9.53 13.00 4.27
CA ARG A 112 -10.14 13.31 2.98
C ARG A 112 -11.21 14.40 3.06
N ALA A 113 -11.93 14.50 4.17
CA ALA A 113 -12.93 15.55 4.39
C ALA A 113 -12.32 16.97 4.41
N LEU A 114 -11.02 17.10 4.69
CA LEU A 114 -10.31 18.38 4.60
C LEU A 114 -10.18 18.91 3.16
N PHE A 115 -10.34 18.05 2.14
CA PHE A 115 -10.26 18.41 0.73
C PHE A 115 -11.67 18.46 0.15
N TYR A 116 -12.23 19.66 0.06
CA TYR A 116 -13.60 19.89 -0.38
C TYR A 116 -13.70 21.03 -1.39
N ALA A 117 -14.76 21.01 -2.20
CA ALA A 117 -15.09 22.10 -3.11
C ALA A 117 -15.58 23.34 -2.33
N PRO A 118 -15.21 24.57 -2.75
CA PRO A 118 -15.63 25.79 -2.06
C PRO A 118 -17.15 26.00 -2.10
N ALA A 119 -17.65 26.94 -1.29
CA ALA A 119 -19.08 27.26 -1.24
C ALA A 119 -19.64 27.59 -2.63
N GLY A 120 -20.81 27.02 -2.97
CA GLY A 120 -21.44 27.15 -4.28
C GLY A 120 -20.94 26.15 -5.33
N TRP A 121 -19.90 25.38 -5.05
CA TRP A 121 -19.32 24.39 -5.96
C TRP A 121 -19.67 22.96 -5.54
N LYS A 122 -19.48 22.01 -6.47
CA LYS A 122 -19.59 20.57 -6.23
C LYS A 122 -18.31 19.89 -6.67
N GLN A 123 -17.93 18.82 -5.98
CA GLN A 123 -16.77 18.00 -6.32
C GLN A 123 -17.25 16.77 -7.10
N LEU A 124 -16.71 16.57 -8.30
CA LEU A 124 -16.93 15.40 -9.13
C LEU A 124 -15.65 14.56 -9.14
N GLY A 125 -15.74 13.30 -8.71
CA GLY A 125 -14.65 12.34 -8.84
C GLY A 125 -14.89 11.44 -10.04
N ALA A 126 -13.87 11.26 -10.87
CA ALA A 126 -13.85 10.29 -11.96
C ALA A 126 -12.55 9.47 -11.86
N ASP A 127 -12.66 8.16 -12.01
CA ASP A 127 -11.54 7.23 -11.99
C ASP A 127 -11.72 6.18 -13.10
N GLN A 128 -10.61 5.70 -13.67
CA GLN A 128 -10.63 4.74 -14.76
C GLN A 128 -10.74 3.31 -14.20
N SER A 129 -11.89 2.68 -14.43
CA SER A 129 -12.18 1.37 -13.87
C SER A 129 -11.27 0.28 -14.45
N GLY A 130 -10.37 -0.26 -13.63
CA GLY A 130 -9.49 -1.36 -13.99
C GLY A 130 -8.51 -1.03 -15.11
N LEU A 131 -8.02 0.22 -15.20
CA LEU A 131 -7.18 0.69 -16.30
C LEU A 131 -6.02 -0.26 -16.64
N GLU A 132 -5.24 -0.68 -15.64
CA GLU A 132 -4.06 -1.53 -15.86
C GLU A 132 -4.45 -2.90 -16.44
N LEU A 133 -5.57 -3.49 -15.98
CA LEU A 133 -6.10 -4.74 -16.54
C LEU A 133 -6.58 -4.57 -17.99
N ARG A 134 -7.17 -3.42 -18.32
CA ARG A 134 -7.59 -3.10 -19.68
C ARG A 134 -6.41 -2.91 -20.62
N CYS A 135 -5.33 -2.28 -20.14
CA CYS A 135 -4.06 -2.21 -20.87
C CYS A 135 -3.50 -3.62 -21.13
N LEU A 136 -3.43 -4.48 -20.12
CA LEU A 136 -2.98 -5.87 -20.36
C LEU A 136 -3.87 -6.58 -21.37
N ALA A 137 -5.18 -6.46 -21.22
CA ALA A 137 -6.11 -7.13 -22.13
C ALA A 137 -5.94 -6.66 -23.59
N SER A 138 -5.60 -5.39 -23.79
CA SER A 138 -5.22 -4.87 -25.10
C SER A 138 -3.96 -5.56 -25.63
N ASP A 139 -2.91 -5.64 -24.82
CA ASP A 139 -1.64 -6.26 -25.23
C ASP A 139 -1.79 -7.78 -25.47
N MET A 140 -2.64 -8.45 -24.69
CA MET A 140 -2.93 -9.88 -24.81
C MET A 140 -3.84 -10.24 -25.99
N SER A 141 -4.59 -9.28 -26.53
CA SER A 141 -5.60 -9.52 -27.57
C SER A 141 -5.06 -10.23 -28.81
N VAL A 142 -3.77 -10.04 -29.12
CA VAL A 142 -3.06 -10.71 -30.21
C VAL A 142 -2.93 -12.21 -29.98
N PHE A 143 -2.90 -12.65 -28.73
CA PHE A 143 -2.68 -14.05 -28.34
C PHE A 143 -3.98 -14.79 -28.02
N ASP A 144 -5.00 -14.09 -27.51
CA ASP A 144 -6.25 -14.70 -27.05
C ASP A 144 -7.49 -14.28 -27.85
N GLY A 145 -7.30 -13.53 -28.94
CA GLY A 145 -8.39 -13.04 -29.78
C GLY A 145 -9.32 -12.05 -29.06
N GLY A 146 -8.88 -11.43 -27.97
CA GLY A 146 -9.66 -10.50 -27.16
C GLY A 146 -10.53 -11.17 -26.08
N ALA A 147 -10.33 -12.46 -25.80
CA ALA A 147 -11.09 -13.18 -24.77
C ALA A 147 -10.96 -12.51 -23.38
N TYR A 148 -9.74 -12.16 -22.97
CA TYR A 148 -9.51 -11.46 -21.70
C TYR A 148 -10.10 -10.05 -21.71
N ALA A 149 -10.03 -9.34 -22.85
CA ALA A 149 -10.63 -8.01 -22.99
C ALA A 149 -12.14 -8.02 -22.81
N LEU A 150 -12.83 -9.05 -23.33
CA LEU A 150 -14.25 -9.24 -23.09
C LEU A 150 -14.53 -9.41 -21.59
N ILE A 151 -13.78 -10.28 -20.90
CA ILE A 151 -14.00 -10.54 -19.47
C ILE A 151 -13.73 -9.31 -18.61
N VAL A 152 -12.68 -8.53 -18.92
CA VAL A 152 -12.34 -7.29 -18.20
C VAL A 152 -13.42 -6.21 -18.38
N THR A 153 -14.12 -6.20 -19.50
CA THR A 153 -15.09 -5.16 -19.83
C THR A 153 -16.52 -5.51 -19.46
N THR A 154 -16.91 -6.78 -19.55
CA THR A 154 -18.30 -7.23 -19.35
C THR A 154 -18.48 -8.23 -18.21
N GLY A 155 -17.40 -8.87 -17.74
CA GLY A 155 -17.44 -9.93 -16.72
C GLY A 155 -16.83 -9.55 -15.38
N ASP A 156 -16.61 -10.55 -14.51
CA ASP A 156 -15.89 -10.38 -13.24
C ASP A 156 -14.46 -10.92 -13.35
N VAL A 157 -13.57 -10.08 -13.86
CA VAL A 157 -12.13 -10.38 -13.99
C VAL A 157 -11.49 -10.82 -12.67
N HIS A 158 -11.99 -10.34 -11.52
CA HIS A 158 -11.38 -10.71 -10.24
C HIS A 158 -11.74 -12.13 -9.81
N THR A 159 -12.93 -12.62 -10.17
CA THR A 159 -13.31 -14.02 -9.94
C THR A 159 -12.54 -14.94 -10.88
N LEU A 160 -12.41 -14.57 -12.16
CA LEU A 160 -11.55 -15.29 -13.11
C LEU A 160 -10.11 -15.37 -12.59
N ASN A 161 -9.51 -14.23 -12.21
CA ASN A 161 -8.14 -14.19 -11.71
C ASN A 161 -7.99 -14.92 -10.37
N MET A 162 -9.03 -14.95 -9.54
CA MET A 162 -9.06 -15.70 -8.29
C MET A 162 -8.96 -17.21 -8.56
N GLU A 163 -9.82 -17.73 -9.45
CA GLU A 163 -9.84 -19.14 -9.83
C GLU A 163 -8.53 -19.55 -10.52
N ALA A 164 -8.07 -18.75 -11.50
CA ALA A 164 -6.82 -19.01 -12.22
C ALA A 164 -5.59 -19.02 -11.31
N ALA A 165 -5.58 -18.19 -10.25
CA ALA A 165 -4.49 -18.13 -9.29
C ALA A 165 -4.68 -19.05 -8.07
N GLY A 166 -5.77 -19.82 -7.99
CA GLY A 166 -6.07 -20.69 -6.85
C GLY A 166 -6.27 -19.94 -5.52
N LEU A 167 -6.79 -18.72 -5.57
CA LEU A 167 -6.98 -17.86 -4.39
C LEU A 167 -8.34 -18.08 -3.73
N SER A 168 -8.40 -17.90 -2.42
CA SER A 168 -9.62 -18.12 -1.65
C SER A 168 -10.62 -16.95 -1.68
N THR A 169 -10.17 -15.75 -2.06
CA THR A 169 -11.02 -14.54 -2.03
C THR A 169 -10.75 -13.59 -3.20
N ARG A 170 -11.78 -12.84 -3.57
CA ARG A 170 -11.72 -11.80 -4.62
C ARG A 170 -10.78 -10.65 -4.28
N ASP A 171 -10.67 -10.29 -3.00
CA ASP A 171 -9.79 -9.20 -2.56
C ASP A 171 -8.30 -9.60 -2.61
N GLN A 172 -7.99 -10.87 -2.33
CA GLN A 172 -6.68 -11.46 -2.62
C GLN A 172 -6.37 -11.37 -4.11
N ALA A 173 -7.33 -11.69 -4.98
CA ALA A 173 -7.15 -11.63 -6.43
C ALA A 173 -6.89 -10.21 -6.97
N LYS A 174 -7.56 -9.19 -6.42
CA LYS A 174 -7.26 -7.78 -6.73
C LYS A 174 -5.83 -7.41 -6.37
N THR A 175 -5.41 -7.81 -5.17
CA THR A 175 -4.10 -7.46 -4.63
C THR A 175 -2.98 -8.20 -5.33
N SER A 176 -3.18 -9.49 -5.65
CA SER A 176 -2.24 -10.28 -6.44
C SER A 176 -2.11 -9.71 -7.85
N SER A 177 -3.24 -9.47 -8.53
CA SER A 177 -3.24 -8.91 -9.89
C SER A 177 -2.38 -7.64 -9.95
N MET A 178 -2.56 -6.71 -9.02
CA MET A 178 -1.75 -5.49 -8.94
C MET A 178 -0.25 -5.77 -8.79
N HIS A 179 0.15 -6.68 -7.89
CA HIS A 179 1.57 -7.03 -7.70
C HIS A 179 2.16 -7.71 -8.93
N PHE A 180 1.35 -8.50 -9.66
CA PHE A 180 1.76 -9.10 -10.94
C PHE A 180 2.08 -8.05 -12.02
N TYR A 181 1.49 -6.86 -11.97
CA TYR A 181 1.82 -5.78 -12.91
C TYR A 181 2.97 -4.91 -12.46
N THR A 182 3.00 -4.56 -11.17
CA THR A 182 3.88 -3.47 -10.71
C THR A 182 5.24 -3.92 -10.20
N GLU A 183 5.41 -5.21 -9.90
CA GLU A 183 6.63 -5.73 -9.28
C GLU A 183 7.37 -6.71 -10.19
N PRO A 184 8.72 -6.65 -10.24
CA PRO A 184 9.52 -7.68 -10.87
C PRO A 184 9.38 -9.02 -10.14
N GLU A 185 9.61 -10.12 -10.86
CA GLU A 185 9.42 -11.49 -10.36
C GLU A 185 10.15 -11.77 -9.04
N THR A 186 11.38 -11.27 -8.91
CA THR A 186 12.21 -11.42 -7.70
C THR A 186 11.57 -10.81 -6.45
N ARG A 187 10.90 -9.67 -6.57
CA ARG A 187 10.21 -9.01 -5.46
C ARG A 187 8.85 -9.65 -5.18
N ARG A 188 8.20 -10.11 -6.26
CA ARG A 188 6.89 -10.75 -6.22
C ARG A 188 6.91 -12.08 -5.45
N SER A 189 7.91 -12.92 -5.70
CA SER A 189 8.06 -14.22 -5.02
C SER A 189 8.22 -14.09 -3.50
N GLU A 190 8.84 -13.01 -3.03
CA GLU A 190 9.01 -12.74 -1.59
C GLU A 190 7.79 -12.09 -0.93
N ARG A 191 7.03 -11.29 -1.69
CA ARG A 191 5.99 -10.39 -1.16
C ARG A 191 4.58 -10.96 -1.29
N LEU A 192 4.24 -11.60 -2.41
CA LEU A 192 2.91 -12.20 -2.61
C LEU A 192 2.53 -13.16 -1.48
N PRO A 193 3.42 -14.07 -1.00
CA PRO A 193 3.06 -14.97 0.09
C PRO A 193 2.75 -14.26 1.41
N ARG A 194 3.24 -13.03 1.62
CA ARG A 194 2.96 -12.23 2.83
C ARG A 194 1.64 -11.48 2.70
N VAL A 195 1.43 -10.85 1.56
CA VAL A 195 0.25 -10.01 1.28
C VAL A 195 -1.03 -10.85 1.14
N LEU A 196 -0.90 -12.11 0.71
CA LEU A 196 -2.03 -13.02 0.54
C LEU A 196 -2.36 -13.83 1.81
N LYS A 197 -1.60 -13.68 2.91
CA LYS A 197 -1.94 -14.35 4.17
C LYS A 197 -3.31 -13.87 4.67
N PRO A 198 -4.17 -14.76 5.19
CA PRO A 198 -5.40 -14.34 5.84
C PRO A 198 -5.07 -13.37 6.98
N SER A 199 -5.80 -12.26 7.08
CA SER A 199 -5.71 -11.39 8.25
C SER A 199 -6.10 -12.21 9.49
N VAL A 200 -5.19 -12.38 10.44
CA VAL A 200 -5.51 -12.98 11.74
C VAL A 200 -6.40 -11.99 12.50
N GLY A 201 -7.72 -12.18 12.41
CA GLY A 201 -8.71 -11.54 13.28
C GLY A 201 -9.74 -10.64 12.59
N SER A 202 -10.91 -11.20 12.28
CA SER A 202 -12.22 -10.63 12.66
C SER A 202 -13.33 -11.64 12.36
N SER A 203 -13.39 -12.74 13.11
CA SER A 203 -14.64 -13.48 13.24
C SER A 203 -15.62 -12.57 13.99
N LYS A 204 -16.59 -12.02 13.27
CA LYS A 204 -17.77 -11.39 13.87
C LYS A 204 -18.56 -12.52 14.57
N PRO A 205 -18.92 -12.41 15.87
CA PRO A 205 -19.73 -13.43 16.49
C PRO A 205 -21.12 -13.47 15.82
N PRO A 206 -21.73 -14.65 15.64
CA PRO A 206 -23.04 -14.77 15.04
C PRO A 206 -24.10 -14.07 15.91
N SER A 207 -24.99 -13.36 15.22
CA SER A 207 -26.20 -12.71 15.76
C SER A 207 -27.20 -13.70 16.32
#